data_AF-A0A2N9NTU4-F1
#
_entry.id   AF-A0A2N9NTU4-F1
#
_cell.length_a   1.000
_cell.length_b   1.000
_cell.length_c   1.000
_cell.angle_alpha   90.00
_cell.angle_beta   90.00
_cell.angle_gamma   90.00
#
_symmetry.space_group_name_H-M   'P 1'
#
loop_
_entity.id
_entity.type
_entity.pdbx_description
1 polymer ?
#
loop_
_entity_poly.entity_id
_entity_poly.type
_entity_poly.pdbx_seq_one_letter_code
_entity_poly.pdbx_strand_id
1 'polypeptide(L)'
;MTTATNKSYQSESVWTNNAGMHGSGGGYSTVYSIPLWQQDVDMSVNQGSTTWRNFPDVCMVADHCYVISNNGKTGSFWGTSLAAPLWAGFTALVNQQASAQGKPAVGFLNPAIYAIAQGPLYASCFHDVTRGNNTWSNSPTQFYATTGYDLCTGWGSPNGTNLINALMGYAGPIYVDFNYTGATTNGSYDAPFKTLAGGTNAVAANGTIIVRTAGSSSETMSISKPMTLTAIGGAATVGH
;
A
#
# COMPACT_ATOMS: atom_id res chain seq x y z
N MET A 1 -12.42 11.46 11.52
CA MET A 1 -12.31 12.55 10.53
C MET A 1 -13.40 13.56 10.82
N THR A 2 -13.04 14.84 10.82
CA THR A 2 -13.97 15.97 10.90
C THR A 2 -13.85 16.79 9.63
N THR A 3 -14.99 17.19 9.07
CA THR A 3 -15.08 18.06 7.89
C THR A 3 -15.89 19.31 8.24
N ALA A 4 -15.60 20.41 7.55
CA ALA A 4 -16.39 21.63 7.65
C ALA A 4 -17.70 21.50 6.85
N THR A 5 -18.62 22.46 7.00
CA THR A 5 -19.93 22.46 6.29
C THR A 5 -19.78 22.44 4.77
N ASN A 6 -18.69 23.01 4.24
CA ASN A 6 -18.32 22.96 2.82
C ASN A 6 -17.67 21.62 2.40
N LYS A 7 -17.65 20.63 3.29
CA LYS A 7 -17.05 19.29 3.14
C LYS A 7 -15.52 19.28 3.06
N SER A 8 -14.83 20.40 3.31
CA SER A 8 -13.36 20.39 3.37
C SER A 8 -12.88 19.64 4.60
N TYR A 9 -11.79 18.91 4.44
CA TYR A 9 -11.04 18.30 5.55
C TYR A 9 -10.73 19.34 6.66
N GLN A 10 -10.81 18.93 7.92
CA GLN A 10 -10.41 19.76 9.07
C GLN A 10 -9.40 19.05 9.96
N SER A 11 -9.74 17.86 10.45
CA SER A 11 -8.87 17.09 11.35
C SER A 11 -9.16 15.59 11.32
N GLU A 12 -8.14 14.81 11.69
CA GLU A 12 -8.24 13.38 11.90
C GLU A 12 -7.48 12.96 13.15
N SER A 13 -7.92 11.85 13.73
CA SER A 13 -7.28 11.17 14.85
C SER A 13 -7.48 9.68 14.69
N VAL A 14 -6.62 8.88 15.34
CA VAL A 14 -6.79 7.44 15.45
C VAL A 14 -8.18 7.12 15.99
N TRP A 15 -8.84 6.12 15.39
CA TRP A 15 -10.10 5.62 15.91
C TRP A 15 -9.83 4.77 17.15
N THR A 16 -10.35 5.22 18.29
CA THR A 16 -10.38 4.47 19.54
C THR A 16 -11.63 4.87 20.31
N ASN A 17 -12.26 3.94 21.02
CA ASN A 17 -13.38 4.24 21.90
C ASN A 17 -12.89 4.58 23.32
N ASN A 18 -13.73 5.24 24.12
CA ASN A 18 -13.39 5.75 25.46
C ASN A 18 -12.93 4.67 26.48
N ALA A 19 -13.01 3.39 26.14
CA ALA A 19 -12.55 2.28 26.99
C ALA A 19 -11.33 1.53 26.40
N GLY A 20 -10.79 1.93 25.25
CA GLY A 20 -9.72 1.21 24.55
C GLY A 20 -10.09 -0.22 24.15
N MET A 21 -11.39 -0.54 24.10
CA MET A 21 -11.90 -1.88 23.77
C MET A 21 -12.11 -2.05 22.27
N HIS A 22 -12.33 -0.96 21.55
CA HIS A 22 -12.53 -0.94 20.10
C HIS A 22 -11.74 0.22 19.50
N GLY A 23 -11.04 -0.05 18.40
CA GLY A 23 -10.24 0.95 17.70
C GLY A 23 -9.63 0.37 16.43
N SER A 24 -8.81 1.16 15.76
CA SER A 24 -8.05 0.65 14.63
C SER A 24 -7.08 -0.44 15.09
N GLY A 25 -7.11 -1.58 14.42
CA GLY A 25 -6.03 -2.56 14.57
C GLY A 25 -4.73 -2.03 13.96
N GLY A 26 -3.61 -2.48 14.49
CA GLY A 26 -2.29 -2.13 13.98
C GLY A 26 -1.18 -2.73 14.84
N GLY A 27 0.03 -2.79 14.29
CA GLY A 27 1.11 -3.57 14.87
C GLY A 27 2.10 -4.04 13.80
N TYR A 28 2.82 -5.11 14.12
CA TYR A 28 3.63 -5.83 13.15
C TYR A 28 3.38 -7.34 13.24
N SER A 29 3.65 -8.04 12.14
CA SER A 29 3.48 -9.48 12.03
C SER A 29 4.52 -10.23 12.87
N THR A 30 4.21 -11.45 13.28
CA THR A 30 5.18 -12.39 13.85
C THR A 30 5.55 -13.52 12.87
N VAL A 31 5.02 -13.47 11.64
CA VAL A 31 5.16 -14.54 10.64
C VAL A 31 5.60 -14.04 9.27
N TYR A 32 5.23 -12.82 8.89
CA TYR A 32 5.58 -12.23 7.59
C TYR A 32 6.76 -11.28 7.75
N SER A 33 7.91 -11.65 7.19
CA SER A 33 9.08 -10.78 7.10
C SER A 33 8.73 -9.45 6.43
N ILE A 34 9.49 -8.41 6.77
CA ILE A 34 9.31 -7.08 6.21
C ILE A 34 9.41 -7.12 4.67
N PRO A 35 8.38 -6.66 3.94
CA PRO A 35 8.42 -6.64 2.48
C PRO A 35 9.35 -5.54 1.99
N LEU A 36 9.90 -5.70 0.78
CA LEU A 36 10.87 -4.78 0.18
C LEU A 36 10.43 -3.31 0.24
N TRP A 37 9.16 -3.04 -0.05
CA TRP A 37 8.61 -1.67 -0.05
C TRP A 37 8.51 -1.02 1.33
N GLN A 38 8.72 -1.77 2.42
CA GLN A 38 8.68 -1.28 3.80
C GLN A 38 10.08 -1.20 4.45
N GLN A 39 11.13 -1.75 3.83
CA GLN A 39 12.45 -1.88 4.45
C GLN A 39 13.09 -0.54 4.83
N ASP A 40 12.86 0.49 4.03
CA ASP A 40 13.46 1.82 4.21
C ASP A 40 12.59 2.79 5.03
N VAL A 41 11.47 2.30 5.57
CA VAL A 41 10.58 3.13 6.39
C VAL A 41 11.22 3.34 7.76
N ASP A 42 11.35 4.60 8.17
CA ASP A 42 11.88 4.96 9.48
C ASP A 42 10.93 4.52 10.61
N MET A 43 11.39 3.57 11.42
CA MET A 43 10.66 3.07 12.59
C MET A 43 11.21 3.58 13.93
N SER A 44 12.15 4.52 13.90
CA SER A 44 12.87 5.00 15.10
C SER A 44 11.96 5.65 16.15
N VAL A 45 10.78 6.13 15.74
CA VAL A 45 9.85 6.89 16.59
C VAL A 45 8.49 6.23 16.80
N ASN A 46 8.18 5.10 16.15
CA ASN A 46 6.83 4.52 16.11
C ASN A 46 6.74 3.09 16.69
N GLN A 47 7.85 2.55 17.22
CA GLN A 47 7.95 1.17 17.75
C GLN A 47 7.68 0.07 16.70
N GLY A 48 7.77 0.43 15.41
CA GLY A 48 7.66 -0.50 14.31
C GLY A 48 8.83 -1.46 14.23
N SER A 49 8.59 -2.60 13.60
CA SER A 49 9.61 -3.59 13.29
C SER A 49 10.36 -3.23 12.00
N THR A 50 11.66 -3.39 12.01
CA THR A 50 12.50 -3.34 10.79
C THR A 50 12.69 -4.73 10.16
N THR A 51 12.10 -5.78 10.73
CA THR A 51 12.28 -7.17 10.29
C THR A 51 10.97 -7.87 9.94
N TRP A 52 9.84 -7.40 10.47
CA TRP A 52 8.51 -7.94 10.25
C TRP A 52 7.57 -6.93 9.61
N ARG A 53 6.58 -7.40 8.83
CA ARG A 53 5.57 -6.55 8.16
C ARG A 53 4.78 -5.75 9.19
N ASN A 54 4.87 -4.42 9.14
CA ASN A 54 4.08 -3.50 9.95
C ASN A 54 2.78 -3.16 9.25
N PHE A 55 1.68 -2.98 9.99
CA PHE A 55 0.35 -2.67 9.49
C PHE A 55 -0.37 -1.68 10.42
N PRO A 56 -1.36 -0.91 9.92
CA PRO A 56 -1.87 -0.89 8.54
C PRO A 56 -0.94 -0.20 7.54
N ASP A 57 -1.24 -0.28 6.25
CA ASP A 57 -0.50 0.47 5.21
C ASP A 57 -1.02 1.90 5.06
N VAL A 58 -2.34 2.08 5.23
CA VAL A 58 -3.09 3.33 5.08
C VAL A 58 -4.32 3.28 5.99
N CYS A 59 -4.98 4.42 6.20
CA CYS A 59 -6.24 4.50 6.94
C CYS A 59 -7.35 5.18 6.14
N MET A 60 -8.58 5.07 6.62
CA MET A 60 -9.71 5.89 6.21
C MET A 60 -10.71 5.96 7.36
N VAL A 61 -11.72 6.81 7.26
CA VAL A 61 -12.77 6.95 8.28
C VAL A 61 -13.38 5.58 8.64
N ALA A 62 -13.38 5.30 9.94
CA ALA A 62 -13.86 4.04 10.52
C ALA A 62 -14.79 4.29 11.71
N ASP A 63 -15.25 5.52 11.90
CA ASP A 63 -16.09 5.93 13.01
C ASP A 63 -17.17 6.90 12.52
N HIS A 64 -18.35 6.83 13.14
CA HIS A 64 -19.52 7.65 12.78
C HIS A 64 -19.88 7.66 11.28
N CYS A 65 -19.74 6.52 10.59
CA CYS A 65 -20.07 6.42 9.17
C CYS A 65 -21.58 6.21 8.98
N TYR A 66 -22.18 7.01 8.13
CA TYR A 66 -23.59 6.86 7.77
C TYR A 66 -23.78 5.68 6.81
N VAL A 67 -24.63 4.73 7.19
CA VAL A 67 -24.94 3.53 6.39
C VAL A 67 -26.45 3.39 6.26
N ILE A 68 -26.89 3.06 5.04
CA ILE A 68 -28.26 2.63 4.75
C ILE A 68 -28.25 1.11 4.58
N SER A 69 -29.05 0.41 5.37
CA SER A 69 -29.15 -1.05 5.39
C SER A 69 -30.59 -1.50 5.64
N ASN A 70 -30.85 -2.82 5.67
CA ASN A 70 -32.11 -3.41 6.13
C ASN A 70 -33.37 -2.73 5.54
N ASN A 71 -33.44 -2.63 4.20
CA ASN A 71 -34.54 -2.03 3.45
C ASN A 71 -34.77 -0.54 3.77
N GLY A 72 -33.71 0.28 3.67
CA GLY A 72 -33.78 1.74 3.79
C GLY A 72 -33.58 2.30 5.20
N LYS A 73 -33.29 1.45 6.20
CA LYS A 73 -32.95 1.90 7.55
C LYS A 73 -31.58 2.57 7.56
N THR A 74 -31.50 3.70 8.22
CA THR A 74 -30.28 4.53 8.28
C THR A 74 -29.66 4.44 9.66
N GLY A 75 -28.34 4.39 9.75
CA GLY A 75 -27.64 4.38 11.04
C GLY A 75 -26.21 4.86 10.94
N SER A 76 -25.61 5.11 12.11
CA SER A 76 -24.20 5.43 12.27
C SER A 76 -23.45 4.18 12.72
N PHE A 77 -22.41 3.80 11.97
CA PHE A 77 -21.62 2.60 12.20
C PHE A 77 -20.14 2.94 12.35
N TRP A 78 -19.39 2.02 12.94
CA TRP A 78 -17.93 2.09 13.09
C TRP A 78 -17.29 0.81 12.54
N GLY A 79 -15.96 0.77 12.51
CA GLY A 79 -15.18 -0.39 12.12
C GLY A 79 -14.28 -0.14 10.93
N THR A 80 -13.10 -0.73 10.94
CA THR A 80 -12.22 -0.80 9.76
C THR A 80 -12.87 -1.51 8.58
N SER A 81 -13.90 -2.32 8.83
CA SER A 81 -14.80 -2.88 7.81
C SER A 81 -15.47 -1.82 6.93
N LEU A 82 -15.59 -0.57 7.39
CA LEU A 82 -16.08 0.55 6.59
C LEU A 82 -14.95 1.22 5.80
N ALA A 83 -13.74 1.27 6.37
CA ALA A 83 -12.58 1.84 5.70
C ALA A 83 -12.17 1.04 4.45
N ALA A 84 -12.24 -0.29 4.50
CA ALA A 84 -11.89 -1.17 3.38
C ALA A 84 -12.71 -0.92 2.09
N PRO A 85 -14.05 -0.94 2.10
CA PRO A 85 -14.85 -0.65 0.90
C PRO A 85 -14.72 0.81 0.44
N LEU A 86 -14.45 1.76 1.33
CA LEU A 86 -14.18 3.14 0.93
C LEU A 86 -12.83 3.25 0.17
N TRP A 87 -11.78 2.56 0.62
CA TRP A 87 -10.52 2.44 -0.14
C TRP A 87 -10.70 1.69 -1.46
N ALA A 88 -11.57 0.68 -1.52
CA ALA A 88 -11.91 0.01 -2.77
C ALA A 88 -12.59 0.97 -3.76
N GLY A 89 -13.55 1.78 -3.29
CA GLY A 89 -14.19 2.83 -4.09
C GLY A 89 -13.19 3.89 -4.57
N PHE A 90 -12.29 4.34 -3.69
CA PHE A 90 -11.20 5.24 -4.06
C PHE A 90 -10.31 4.63 -5.15
N THR A 91 -9.91 3.37 -5.00
CA THR A 91 -9.08 2.65 -5.99
C THR A 91 -9.82 2.49 -7.33
N ALA A 92 -11.14 2.33 -7.31
CA ALA A 92 -11.94 2.30 -8.54
C ALA A 92 -11.86 3.64 -9.30
N LEU A 93 -11.83 4.78 -8.60
CA LEU A 93 -11.61 6.09 -9.23
C LEU A 93 -10.20 6.20 -9.83
N VAL A 94 -9.18 5.64 -9.16
CA VAL A 94 -7.82 5.55 -9.73
C VAL A 94 -7.84 4.77 -11.04
N ASN A 95 -8.47 3.60 -11.06
CA ASN A 95 -8.57 2.77 -12.26
C ASN A 95 -9.41 3.41 -13.35
N GLN A 96 -10.47 4.14 -13.00
CA GLN A 96 -11.26 4.91 -13.96
C GLN A 96 -10.39 5.96 -14.67
N GLN A 97 -9.59 6.71 -13.91
CA GLN A 97 -8.69 7.71 -14.47
C GLN A 97 -7.54 7.08 -15.27
N ALA A 98 -6.98 5.97 -14.80
CA ALA A 98 -5.96 5.21 -15.54
C ALA A 98 -6.50 4.73 -16.89
N SER A 99 -7.70 4.13 -16.90
CA SER A 99 -8.35 3.67 -18.12
C SER A 99 -8.64 4.81 -19.10
N ALA A 100 -9.09 5.97 -18.61
CA ALA A 100 -9.30 7.17 -19.43
C ALA A 100 -8.01 7.68 -20.09
N GLN A 101 -6.84 7.33 -19.56
CA GLN A 101 -5.52 7.67 -20.11
C GLN A 101 -4.84 6.48 -20.81
N GLY A 102 -5.56 5.38 -21.08
CA GLY A 102 -5.00 4.20 -21.74
C GLY A 102 -3.98 3.43 -20.91
N LYS A 103 -4.00 3.59 -19.58
CA LYS A 103 -3.11 2.90 -18.64
C LYS A 103 -3.79 1.67 -18.03
N PRO A 104 -3.00 0.64 -17.62
CA PRO A 104 -3.53 -0.50 -16.90
C PRO A 104 -4.07 -0.10 -15.51
N ALA A 105 -4.89 -0.97 -14.93
CA ALA A 105 -5.33 -0.85 -13.54
C ALA A 105 -4.13 -0.96 -12.58
N VAL A 106 -4.20 -0.29 -11.43
CA VAL A 106 -3.07 -0.17 -10.49
C VAL A 106 -2.69 -1.48 -9.78
N GLY A 107 -3.58 -2.46 -9.73
CA GLY A 107 -3.28 -3.79 -9.18
C GLY A 107 -2.80 -3.75 -7.73
N PHE A 108 -1.64 -4.32 -7.44
CA PHE A 108 -1.04 -4.36 -6.10
C PHE A 108 -0.50 -2.98 -5.68
N LEU A 109 -1.23 -2.28 -4.80
CA LEU A 109 -0.95 -0.88 -4.47
C LEU A 109 0.23 -0.66 -3.50
N ASN A 110 0.58 -1.62 -2.63
CA ASN A 110 1.52 -1.34 -1.53
C ASN A 110 2.87 -0.75 -2.03
N PRO A 111 3.55 -1.31 -3.05
CA PRO A 111 4.76 -0.69 -3.57
C PRO A 111 4.57 0.76 -4.02
N ALA A 112 3.43 1.07 -4.65
CA ALA A 112 3.10 2.42 -5.11
C ALA A 112 2.88 3.39 -3.95
N ILE A 113 2.09 2.97 -2.96
CA ILE A 113 1.78 3.77 -1.77
C ILE A 113 3.07 4.14 -1.05
N TYR A 114 3.93 3.16 -0.77
CA TYR A 114 5.17 3.39 -0.03
C TYR A 114 6.19 4.21 -0.83
N ALA A 115 6.26 4.05 -2.15
CA ALA A 115 7.12 4.89 -2.99
C ALA A 115 6.65 6.35 -3.02
N ILE A 116 5.34 6.59 -3.08
CA ILE A 116 4.76 7.93 -3.05
C ILE A 116 4.94 8.57 -1.67
N ALA A 117 4.71 7.81 -0.60
CA ALA A 117 4.71 8.30 0.77
C ALA A 117 6.11 8.51 1.36
N GLN A 118 7.13 7.79 0.89
CA GLN A 118 8.53 8.09 1.22
C GLN A 118 9.12 9.20 0.33
N GLY A 119 8.38 9.58 -0.72
CA GLY A 119 8.79 10.59 -1.68
C GLY A 119 8.30 12.01 -1.35
N PRO A 120 8.67 12.99 -2.18
CA PRO A 120 8.30 14.39 -1.97
C PRO A 120 6.79 14.67 -2.10
N LEU A 121 6.02 13.71 -2.60
CA LEU A 121 4.57 13.85 -2.79
C LEU A 121 3.76 13.56 -1.53
N TYR A 122 4.38 13.02 -0.46
CA TYR A 122 3.68 12.54 0.74
C TYR A 122 2.62 13.52 1.27
N ALA A 123 3.04 14.72 1.67
CA ALA A 123 2.17 15.73 2.26
C ALA A 123 1.04 16.21 1.32
N SER A 124 1.22 16.07 0.00
CA SER A 124 0.19 16.40 -0.98
C SER A 124 -0.79 15.24 -1.23
N CYS A 125 -0.35 14.00 -1.01
CA CYS A 125 -1.09 12.78 -1.34
C CYS A 125 -1.77 12.14 -0.13
N PHE A 126 -1.31 12.40 1.09
CA PHE A 126 -1.87 11.83 2.31
C PHE A 126 -2.18 12.92 3.33
N HIS A 127 -3.24 12.70 4.11
CA HIS A 127 -3.42 13.36 5.38
C HIS A 127 -2.78 12.50 6.47
N ASP A 128 -1.67 13.00 7.02
CA ASP A 128 -0.93 12.35 8.10
C ASP A 128 -1.72 12.46 9.42
N VAL A 129 -1.99 11.33 10.06
CA VAL A 129 -2.81 11.26 11.27
C VAL A 129 -1.89 11.11 12.47
N THR A 130 -1.52 12.23 13.08
CA THR A 130 -0.49 12.27 14.14
C THR A 130 -1.05 12.29 15.57
N ARG A 131 -2.37 12.10 15.75
CA ARG A 131 -3.04 12.19 17.05
C ARG A 131 -3.81 10.93 17.40
N GLY A 132 -3.59 10.42 18.61
CA GLY A 132 -4.30 9.28 19.17
C GLY A 132 -3.41 8.05 19.27
N ASN A 133 -4.02 6.92 19.60
CA ASN A 133 -3.34 5.64 19.79
C ASN A 133 -4.35 4.49 19.62
N ASN A 134 -3.84 3.28 19.39
CA ASN A 134 -4.60 2.04 19.44
C ASN A 134 -4.19 1.16 20.63
N THR A 135 -3.82 1.79 21.74
CA THR A 135 -3.49 1.07 22.98
C THR A 135 -4.71 0.37 23.56
N TRP A 136 -4.48 -0.77 24.20
CA TRP A 136 -5.51 -1.54 24.90
C TRP A 136 -4.90 -2.30 26.08
N SER A 137 -5.70 -3.03 26.84
CA SER A 137 -5.26 -3.66 28.11
C SER A 137 -4.02 -4.56 27.96
N ASN A 138 -3.86 -5.24 26.82
CA ASN A 138 -2.72 -6.14 26.58
C ASN A 138 -1.55 -5.45 25.86
N SER A 139 -1.72 -4.21 25.41
CA SER A 139 -0.65 -3.37 24.87
C SER A 139 -0.85 -1.92 25.32
N PRO A 140 -0.67 -1.62 26.62
CA PRO A 140 -1.02 -0.32 27.18
C PRO A 140 -0.08 0.80 26.72
N THR A 141 1.08 0.45 26.16
CA THR A 141 2.11 1.39 25.69
C THR A 141 2.29 1.36 24.18
N GLN A 142 1.48 0.58 23.44
CA GLN A 142 1.61 0.46 21.99
C GLN A 142 0.24 0.37 21.30
N PHE A 143 0.01 1.05 20.17
CA PHE A 143 0.88 1.97 19.44
C PHE A 143 0.29 3.39 19.44
N TYR A 144 1.14 4.39 19.22
CA TYR A 144 0.75 5.80 19.16
C TYR A 144 0.93 6.32 17.74
N ALA A 145 0.01 7.19 17.32
CA ALA A 145 0.17 7.93 16.09
C ALA A 145 1.36 8.91 16.19
N THR A 146 2.08 9.09 15.09
CA THR A 146 3.24 9.99 15.00
C THR A 146 3.32 10.60 13.61
N THR A 147 4.25 11.53 13.40
CA THR A 147 4.53 12.07 12.06
C THR A 147 5.08 10.97 11.15
N GLY A 148 4.55 10.87 9.94
CA GLY A 148 4.95 9.88 8.95
C GLY A 148 4.24 8.54 9.11
N TYR A 149 4.95 7.44 8.85
CA TYR A 149 4.35 6.12 9.00
C TYR A 149 4.16 5.77 10.48
N ASP A 150 2.98 5.28 10.85
CA ASP A 150 2.73 4.74 12.19
C ASP A 150 1.90 3.46 12.20
N LEU A 151 1.92 2.75 13.33
CA LEU A 151 1.25 1.46 13.51
C LEU A 151 -0.23 1.62 13.94
N CYS A 152 -0.81 2.81 13.78
CA CYS A 152 -2.23 3.09 14.02
C CYS A 152 -2.98 3.35 12.72
N THR A 153 -2.35 4.05 11.77
CA THR A 153 -2.94 4.62 10.55
C THR A 153 -2.07 4.45 9.31
N GLY A 154 -0.87 3.87 9.44
CA GLY A 154 0.04 3.67 8.32
C GLY A 154 0.54 5.00 7.81
N TRP A 155 0.45 5.23 6.50
CA TRP A 155 0.78 6.52 5.88
C TRP A 155 -0.32 7.59 6.02
N GLY A 156 -1.46 7.26 6.64
CA GLY A 156 -2.61 8.15 6.80
C GLY A 156 -3.70 7.94 5.74
N SER A 157 -4.60 8.93 5.63
CA SER A 157 -5.78 8.87 4.75
C SER A 157 -5.51 9.55 3.40
N PRO A 158 -6.21 9.20 2.31
CA PRO A 158 -5.91 9.74 1.00
C PRO A 158 -6.34 11.20 0.87
N ASN A 159 -5.44 12.05 0.36
CA ASN A 159 -5.74 13.43 -0.03
C ASN A 159 -6.31 13.49 -1.46
N GLY A 160 -7.45 12.81 -1.64
CA GLY A 160 -8.28 12.87 -2.84
C GLY A 160 -7.54 12.73 -4.17
N THR A 161 -7.76 13.70 -5.07
CA THR A 161 -7.26 13.68 -6.45
C THR A 161 -5.74 13.66 -6.56
N ASN A 162 -5.01 14.20 -5.58
CA ASN A 162 -3.55 14.19 -5.63
C ASN A 162 -3.00 12.77 -5.58
N LEU A 163 -3.51 11.94 -4.67
CA LEU A 163 -3.11 10.53 -4.60
C LEU A 163 -3.65 9.74 -5.79
N ILE A 164 -4.83 10.07 -6.33
CA ILE A 164 -5.33 9.45 -7.57
C ILE A 164 -4.34 9.68 -8.71
N ASN A 165 -3.90 10.93 -8.92
CA ASN A 165 -2.94 11.30 -9.95
C ASN A 165 -1.60 10.58 -9.75
N ALA A 166 -1.11 10.53 -8.51
CA ALA A 166 0.16 9.89 -8.18
C ALA A 166 0.13 8.37 -8.40
N LEU A 167 -0.92 7.67 -7.94
CA LEU A 167 -1.08 6.23 -8.12
C LEU A 167 -1.25 5.84 -9.59
N MET A 168 -2.06 6.58 -10.35
CA MET A 168 -2.24 6.37 -11.79
C MET A 168 -0.93 6.66 -12.57
N GLY A 169 -0.08 7.55 -12.06
CA GLY A 169 1.24 7.86 -12.61
C GLY A 169 2.31 6.81 -12.29
N TYR A 170 2.10 5.96 -11.30
CA TYR A 170 3.11 5.03 -10.82
C TYR A 170 3.24 3.81 -11.73
N ALA A 171 4.37 3.70 -12.43
CA ALA A 171 4.67 2.57 -13.30
C ALA A 171 5.04 1.29 -12.52
N GLY A 172 5.56 1.46 -11.30
CA GLY A 172 5.92 0.37 -10.39
C GLY A 172 7.01 -0.58 -10.89
N PRO A 173 7.36 -1.57 -10.05
CA PRO A 173 8.27 -2.63 -10.46
C PRO A 173 7.58 -3.59 -11.43
N ILE A 174 8.37 -4.16 -12.34
CA ILE A 174 7.97 -5.31 -13.14
C ILE A 174 8.30 -6.59 -12.38
N TYR A 175 7.33 -7.48 -12.23
CA TYR A 175 7.52 -8.74 -11.53
C TYR A 175 7.88 -9.87 -12.51
N VAL A 176 8.85 -10.67 -12.09
CA VAL A 176 9.27 -11.91 -12.76
C VAL A 176 9.15 -13.06 -11.76
N ASP A 177 8.64 -14.19 -12.23
CA ASP A 177 8.55 -15.42 -11.47
C ASP A 177 8.68 -16.61 -12.40
N PHE A 178 9.83 -17.29 -12.34
CA PHE A 178 10.15 -18.44 -13.20
C PHE A 178 9.22 -19.63 -12.99
N ASN A 179 8.58 -19.71 -11.82
CA ASN A 179 7.69 -20.80 -11.44
C ASN A 179 6.20 -20.47 -11.72
N TYR A 180 5.91 -19.31 -12.32
CA TYR A 180 4.53 -18.90 -12.58
C TYR A 180 3.88 -19.75 -13.67
N THR A 181 2.79 -20.44 -13.31
CA THR A 181 2.06 -21.35 -14.21
C THR A 181 0.83 -20.71 -14.87
N GLY A 182 0.47 -19.47 -14.51
CA GLY A 182 -0.70 -18.78 -15.07
C GLY A 182 -0.60 -18.56 -16.58
N ALA A 183 -1.75 -18.46 -17.25
CA ALA A 183 -1.83 -18.36 -18.69
C ALA A 183 -1.41 -16.98 -19.23
N THR A 184 -1.67 -15.92 -18.46
CA THR A 184 -1.42 -14.53 -18.86
C THR A 184 -0.21 -13.96 -18.13
N THR A 185 0.59 -13.15 -18.83
CA THR A 185 1.74 -12.44 -18.24
C THR A 185 1.71 -11.00 -18.70
N ASN A 186 1.76 -10.06 -17.77
CA ASN A 186 1.84 -8.63 -18.07
C ASN A 186 2.85 -7.89 -17.17
N GLY A 187 3.63 -8.62 -16.37
CA GLY A 187 4.62 -8.05 -15.45
C GLY A 187 4.04 -7.47 -14.17
N SER A 188 2.72 -7.58 -13.95
CA SER A 188 2.10 -7.24 -12.67
C SER A 188 2.43 -8.27 -11.59
N TYR A 189 2.12 -7.95 -10.33
CA TYR A 189 2.31 -8.88 -9.23
C TYR A 189 1.52 -10.19 -9.40
N ASP A 190 0.30 -10.14 -9.92
CA ASP A 190 -0.59 -11.30 -10.08
C ASP A 190 -0.35 -12.09 -11.39
N ALA A 191 0.21 -11.41 -12.40
CA ALA A 191 0.57 -11.99 -13.70
C ALA A 191 2.02 -11.61 -14.07
N PRO A 192 3.02 -12.07 -13.27
CA PRO A 192 4.43 -11.77 -13.52
C PRO A 192 4.89 -12.36 -14.84
N PHE A 193 5.98 -11.82 -15.40
CA PHE A 193 6.64 -12.49 -16.52
C PHE A 193 7.29 -13.79 -16.04
N LYS A 194 7.20 -14.83 -16.87
CA LYS A 194 7.85 -16.13 -16.60
C LYS A 194 9.35 -16.10 -16.86
N THR A 195 9.82 -15.01 -17.48
CA THR A 195 11.16 -14.92 -18.02
C THR A 195 11.73 -13.53 -17.79
N LEU A 196 13.05 -13.44 -17.59
CA LEU A 196 13.74 -12.17 -17.42
C LEU A 196 13.75 -11.36 -18.71
N ALA A 197 13.81 -11.99 -19.89
CA ALA A 197 13.72 -11.26 -21.15
C ALA A 197 12.37 -10.52 -21.27
N GLY A 198 11.27 -11.14 -20.82
CA GLY A 198 9.97 -10.45 -20.69
C GLY A 198 10.06 -9.24 -19.76
N GLY A 199 10.69 -9.41 -18.61
CA GLY A 199 10.92 -8.35 -17.63
C GLY A 199 11.75 -7.18 -18.17
N THR A 200 12.91 -7.45 -18.76
CA THR A 200 13.83 -6.41 -19.27
C THR A 200 13.26 -5.65 -20.46
N ASN A 201 12.46 -6.32 -21.29
CA ASN A 201 11.74 -5.66 -22.38
C ASN A 201 10.69 -4.69 -21.85
N ALA A 202 9.90 -5.12 -20.85
CA ALA A 202 8.78 -4.36 -20.32
C ALA A 202 9.18 -3.23 -19.35
N VAL A 203 10.26 -3.38 -18.59
CA VAL A 203 10.64 -2.40 -17.56
C VAL A 203 10.94 -1.03 -18.17
N ALA A 204 10.49 0.05 -17.55
CA ALA A 204 10.86 1.40 -17.99
C ALA A 204 12.37 1.67 -17.76
N ALA A 205 12.91 2.71 -18.41
CA ALA A 205 14.28 3.15 -18.10
C ALA A 205 14.35 3.60 -16.63
N ASN A 206 15.41 3.19 -15.93
CA ASN A 206 15.60 3.30 -14.48
C ASN A 206 14.54 2.57 -13.64
N GLY A 207 13.73 1.69 -14.25
CA GLY A 207 12.74 0.90 -13.52
C GLY A 207 13.36 -0.31 -12.82
N THR A 208 12.56 -0.92 -11.95
CA THR A 208 12.97 -2.09 -11.15
C THR A 208 12.28 -3.35 -11.64
N ILE A 209 13.04 -4.43 -11.76
CA ILE A 209 12.53 -5.79 -11.93
C ILE A 209 12.66 -6.52 -10.60
N ILE A 210 11.57 -7.13 -10.13
CA ILE A 210 11.54 -7.96 -8.91
C ILE A 210 11.33 -9.42 -9.30
N VAL A 211 12.34 -10.26 -9.02
CA VAL A 211 12.25 -11.72 -9.14
C VAL A 211 11.70 -12.29 -7.82
N ARG A 212 10.48 -12.82 -7.87
CA ARG A 212 9.71 -13.18 -6.65
C ARG A 212 10.15 -14.49 -6.01
N THR A 213 10.62 -15.45 -6.80
CA THR A 213 10.94 -16.80 -6.34
C THR A 213 12.33 -17.21 -6.82
N ALA A 214 13.00 -18.09 -6.07
CA ALA A 214 14.22 -18.72 -6.54
C ALA A 214 13.97 -19.52 -7.81
N GLY A 215 14.93 -19.50 -8.72
CA GLY A 215 14.85 -20.24 -9.97
C GLY A 215 15.84 -19.74 -11.01
N SER A 216 15.71 -20.27 -12.21
CA SER A 216 16.53 -19.91 -13.36
C SER A 216 15.68 -19.78 -14.61
N SER A 217 16.20 -18.98 -15.55
CA SER A 217 15.72 -18.92 -16.92
C SER A 217 16.93 -19.14 -17.84
N SER A 218 16.79 -20.01 -18.85
CA SER A 218 17.85 -20.38 -19.79
C SER A 218 17.87 -19.51 -21.05
N GLU A 219 17.28 -18.33 -21.00
CA GLU A 219 17.15 -17.43 -22.15
C GLU A 219 18.29 -16.41 -22.24
N THR A 220 18.53 -15.89 -23.45
CA THR A 220 19.36 -14.70 -23.63
C THR A 220 18.53 -13.45 -23.36
N MET A 221 18.92 -12.64 -22.38
CA MET A 221 18.31 -11.33 -22.14
C MET A 221 19.19 -10.20 -22.70
N SER A 222 18.56 -9.12 -23.13
CA SER A 222 19.24 -7.87 -23.51
C SER A 222 18.91 -6.77 -22.52
N ILE A 223 19.93 -6.12 -21.97
CA ILE A 223 19.78 -4.90 -21.17
C ILE A 223 19.99 -3.72 -22.10
N SER A 224 18.89 -3.13 -22.58
CA SER A 224 18.89 -2.01 -23.53
C SER A 224 18.72 -0.64 -22.88
N LYS A 225 18.44 -0.60 -21.58
CA LYS A 225 18.19 0.61 -20.79
C LYS A 225 18.67 0.41 -19.35
N PRO A 226 19.07 1.47 -18.63
CA PRO A 226 19.39 1.37 -17.20
C PRO A 226 18.19 0.79 -16.45
N MET A 227 18.43 -0.14 -15.52
CA MET A 227 17.40 -0.80 -14.71
C MET A 227 18.02 -1.42 -13.46
N THR A 228 17.19 -1.68 -12.45
CA THR A 228 17.58 -2.40 -11.23
C THR A 228 16.95 -3.79 -11.24
N LEU A 229 17.73 -4.83 -10.93
CA LEU A 229 17.24 -6.20 -10.76
C LEU A 229 17.37 -6.61 -9.28
N THR A 230 16.27 -7.06 -8.68
CA THR A 230 16.23 -7.48 -7.27
C THR A 230 15.55 -8.83 -7.15
N ALA A 231 16.20 -9.79 -6.48
CA ALA A 231 15.61 -11.09 -6.17
C ALA A 231 15.22 -11.15 -4.69
N ILE A 232 13.95 -11.45 -4.40
CA ILE A 232 13.39 -11.43 -3.03
C ILE A 232 13.02 -12.82 -2.50
N GLY A 233 12.96 -13.84 -3.37
CA GLY A 233 12.58 -15.21 -3.01
C GLY A 233 13.73 -16.20 -2.95
N GLY A 234 14.97 -15.72 -2.90
CA GLY A 234 16.20 -16.53 -2.96
C GLY A 234 17.05 -16.21 -4.18
N ALA A 235 18.08 -17.02 -4.43
CA ALA A 235 18.99 -16.82 -5.55
C ALA A 235 18.25 -16.93 -6.89
N ALA A 236 18.48 -15.95 -7.76
CA ALA A 236 18.06 -15.97 -9.15
C ALA A 236 19.31 -16.06 -10.02
N THR A 237 19.40 -17.08 -10.87
CA THR A 237 20.53 -17.25 -11.80
C THR A 237 20.14 -16.72 -13.17
N VAL A 238 21.00 -15.88 -13.75
CA VAL A 238 20.81 -15.27 -15.07
C VAL A 238 21.92 -15.75 -15.99
N GLY A 239 21.55 -16.44 -17.07
CA GLY A 239 22.50 -16.98 -18.04
C GLY A 239 23.19 -18.27 -17.60
N HIS A 240 23.91 -18.87 -18.55
CA HIS A 240 24.87 -19.95 -18.39
C HIS A 240 26.18 -19.53 -19.05
#